data_AF-A0A8T6J3E5-F1
#
_entry.id   AF-A0A8T6J3E5-F1
#
_cell.length_a   1.000
_cell.length_b   1.000
_cell.length_c   1.000
_cell.angle_alpha   90.00
_cell.angle_beta   90.00
_cell.angle_gamma   90.00
#
_symmetry.space_group_name_H-M   'P 1'
#
loop_
_entity.id
_entity.type
_entity.pdbx_description
1 polymer ?
#
loop_
_entity_poly.entity_id
_entity_poly.type
_entity_poly.pdbx_seq_one_letter_code
_entity_poly.pdbx_strand_id
1 'polypeptide(L)'
;TEFGRRVRDNGTGTDHGAGGAAFVIGNNVKGGMYSEYPSLRPEDLQQGDLAPNYDFRGFYSTIIERWLGLDPVPIVGGKFEQMDFV
;
A
#
# COMPACT_ATOMS: atom_id res chain seq x y z
N THR A 1 -5.56 4.55 -3.86
CA THR A 1 -5.33 4.59 -5.33
C THR A 1 -4.27 3.57 -5.66
N GLU A 2 -4.47 2.76 -6.70
CA GLU A 2 -3.46 1.79 -7.18
C GLU A 2 -2.34 2.46 -8.00
N PHE A 3 -2.47 3.77 -8.26
CA PHE A 3 -1.49 4.57 -8.96
C PHE A 3 -0.90 5.62 -8.04
N GLY A 4 0.43 5.60 -7.94
CA GLY A 4 1.24 6.64 -7.32
C GLY A 4 1.65 7.70 -8.33
N ARG A 5 2.42 8.69 -7.86
CA ARG A 5 3.02 9.74 -8.71
C ARG A 5 4.53 9.69 -8.57
N ARG A 6 5.25 9.99 -9.65
CA ARG A 6 6.70 10.18 -9.59
C ARG A 6 7.05 11.41 -8.77
N VAL A 7 8.19 11.35 -8.08
CA VAL A 7 8.67 12.47 -7.23
C VAL A 7 9.06 13.67 -8.08
N ARG A 8 9.59 13.42 -9.29
CA ARG A 8 10.09 14.47 -10.19
C ARG A 8 8.94 15.11 -10.99
N ASP A 9 8.96 16.43 -11.06
CA ASP A 9 8.10 17.22 -11.95
C ASP A 9 8.47 16.99 -13.43
N ASN A 10 7.45 16.88 -14.28
CA ASN A 10 7.57 16.70 -15.73
C ASN A 10 7.25 17.99 -16.53
N GLY A 11 7.09 19.13 -15.85
CA GLY A 11 6.79 20.44 -16.44
C GLY A 11 5.30 20.76 -16.58
N THR A 12 4.44 19.76 -16.43
CA THR A 12 2.97 19.94 -16.38
C THR A 12 2.33 19.24 -15.17
N GLY A 13 3.15 18.78 -14.22
CA GLY A 13 2.73 18.00 -13.05
C GLY A 13 3.72 16.88 -12.76
N THR A 14 3.23 15.68 -12.53
CA THR A 14 4.08 14.49 -12.28
C THR A 14 3.70 13.39 -13.25
N ASP A 15 4.53 12.38 -13.43
CA ASP A 15 4.14 11.17 -14.17
C ASP A 15 3.41 10.17 -13.26
N HIS A 16 2.78 9.17 -13.87
CA HIS A 16 2.35 7.97 -13.13
C HIS A 16 3.56 7.27 -12.52
N GLY A 17 3.39 6.79 -11.29
CA GLY A 17 4.43 6.05 -10.59
C GLY A 17 3.88 4.93 -9.72
N ALA A 18 4.79 4.19 -9.11
CA ALA A 18 4.49 3.12 -8.18
C ALA A 18 4.12 3.64 -6.78
N GLY A 19 3.53 2.75 -5.98
CA GLY A 19 3.09 3.05 -4.62
C GLY A 19 1.71 3.73 -4.57
N GLY A 20 1.20 3.90 -3.35
CA GLY A 20 -0.12 4.48 -3.14
C GLY A 20 -0.47 4.49 -1.66
N ALA A 21 -1.69 4.95 -1.37
CA ALA A 21 -2.27 4.92 -0.03
C ALA A 21 -3.66 4.28 -0.08
N ALA A 22 -3.97 3.55 0.99
CA ALA A 22 -5.29 3.01 1.28
C ALA A 22 -5.80 3.63 2.60
N PHE A 23 -7.12 3.82 2.69
CA PHE A 23 -7.78 4.29 3.89
C PHE A 23 -8.78 3.23 4.34
N VAL A 24 -8.83 2.95 5.64
CA VAL A 24 -9.84 2.10 6.26
C VAL A 24 -10.56 2.94 7.32
N ILE A 25 -11.88 2.98 7.25
CA ILE A 25 -12.71 3.82 8.12
C ILE A 25 -13.85 2.96 8.64
N GLY A 26 -14.01 2.89 9.96
CA GLY A 26 -15.09 2.13 10.60
C GLY A 26 -14.85 1.94 12.09
N ASN A 27 -15.90 1.54 12.81
CA ASN A 27 -15.87 1.42 14.28
C ASN A 27 -14.87 0.40 14.80
N ASN A 28 -14.63 -0.68 14.04
CA ASN A 28 -13.69 -1.75 14.43
C ASN A 28 -12.26 -1.49 13.93
N VAL A 29 -12.01 -0.34 13.30
CA VAL A 29 -10.67 -0.01 12.80
C VAL A 29 -9.82 0.54 13.94
N LYS A 30 -8.70 -0.12 14.21
CA LYS A 30 -7.63 0.42 15.05
C LYS A 30 -6.95 1.53 14.24
N GLY A 31 -7.24 2.78 14.59
CA GLY A 31 -6.70 3.95 13.89
C GLY A 31 -5.17 4.04 14.02
N GLY A 32 -4.51 4.55 12.98
CA GLY A 32 -3.07 4.72 12.95
C GLY A 32 -2.51 4.83 11.54
N MET A 33 -1.21 5.09 11.45
CA MET A 33 -0.44 4.96 10.22
C MET A 33 0.18 3.56 10.21
N TYR A 34 -0.15 2.78 9.18
CA TYR A 34 0.42 1.46 8.97
C TYR A 34 1.38 1.54 7.78
N SER A 35 2.53 0.85 7.88
CA SER A 35 3.69 1.06 7.02
C SER A 35 4.40 2.42 7.25
N GLU A 36 5.50 2.61 6.55
CA GLU A 36 6.29 3.85 6.56
C GLU A 36 6.04 4.66 5.29
N TYR A 37 6.17 5.98 5.37
CA TYR A 37 6.18 6.81 4.18
C TYR A 37 7.55 6.68 3.49
N PRO A 38 7.63 6.25 2.21
CA PRO A 38 8.91 6.06 1.53
C PRO A 38 9.74 7.35 1.41
N SER A 39 11.06 7.21 1.36
CA SER A 39 11.97 8.34 1.14
C SER A 39 11.74 9.01 -0.21
N LEU A 40 11.92 10.34 -0.24
CA LEU A 40 11.86 11.16 -1.46
C LEU A 40 13.25 11.45 -2.05
N ARG A 41 14.33 10.99 -1.39
CA ARG A 41 15.70 11.26 -1.86
C ARG A 41 15.94 10.53 -3.19
N PRO A 42 16.57 11.16 -4.20
CA PRO A 42 16.77 10.56 -5.52
C PRO A 42 17.42 9.17 -5.50
N GLU A 43 18.37 8.94 -4.58
CA GLU A 43 19.08 7.67 -4.40
C GLU A 43 18.23 6.53 -3.85
N ASP A 44 17.09 6.84 -3.21
CA ASP A 44 16.17 5.85 -2.65
C ASP A 44 15.03 5.49 -3.62
N LEU A 45 14.93 6.19 -4.76
CA LEU A 45 13.88 5.96 -5.75
C LEU A 45 14.16 4.74 -6.61
N GLN A 46 13.11 3.96 -6.90
CA GLN A 46 13.20 2.85 -7.84
C GLN A 46 12.70 3.31 -9.21
N GLN A 47 13.61 3.42 -10.19
CA GLN A 47 13.27 3.89 -11.55
C GLN A 47 12.58 5.27 -11.59
N GLY A 48 12.77 6.10 -10.56
CA GLY A 48 12.12 7.41 -10.39
C GLY A 48 10.81 7.40 -9.60
N ASP A 49 10.37 6.23 -9.15
CA ASP A 49 9.18 6.00 -8.33
C ASP A 49 9.55 5.92 -6.84
N LEU A 50 8.58 6.21 -5.96
CA LEU A 50 8.69 5.86 -4.55
C LEU A 50 8.89 4.34 -4.44
N ALA A 51 9.89 3.92 -3.65
CA ALA A 51 10.13 2.50 -3.40
C ALA A 51 8.97 1.92 -2.55
N PRO A 52 8.18 0.97 -3.08
CA PRO A 52 7.14 0.31 -2.29
C PRO A 52 7.77 -0.50 -1.16
N ASN A 53 7.25 -0.34 0.06
CA ASN A 53 7.74 -1.03 1.25
C ASN A 53 6.75 -2.05 1.82
N TYR A 54 5.58 -2.20 1.18
CA TYR A 54 4.54 -3.12 1.60
C TYR A 54 3.81 -3.70 0.39
N ASP A 55 3.54 -5.01 0.42
CA ASP A 55 2.78 -5.68 -0.63
C ASP A 55 1.28 -5.49 -0.38
N PHE A 56 0.59 -4.82 -1.31
CA PHE A 56 -0.83 -4.52 -1.19
C PHE A 56 -1.72 -5.77 -1.01
N ARG A 57 -1.25 -6.96 -1.41
CA ARG A 57 -1.96 -8.23 -1.19
C ARG A 57 -2.08 -8.59 0.28
N GLY A 58 -1.17 -8.12 1.13
CA GLY A 58 -1.28 -8.23 2.58
C GLY A 58 -2.45 -7.41 3.14
N PHE A 59 -2.71 -6.22 2.59
CA PHE A 59 -3.85 -5.39 2.97
C PHE A 59 -5.16 -6.10 2.64
N TYR A 60 -5.27 -6.63 1.42
CA TYR A 60 -6.43 -7.44 1.02
C TYR A 60 -6.55 -8.71 1.86
N SER A 61 -5.44 -9.38 2.19
CA SER A 61 -5.46 -10.56 3.07
C SER A 61 -6.04 -10.22 4.44
N THR A 62 -5.68 -9.07 5.01
CA THR A 62 -6.19 -8.59 6.30
C THR A 62 -7.71 -8.41 6.26
N ILE A 63 -8.25 -7.75 5.22
CA ILE A 63 -9.69 -7.57 5.06
C ILE A 63 -10.41 -8.90 4.85
N ILE A 64 -9.91 -9.75 3.95
CA ILE A 64 -10.54 -11.02 3.60
C ILE A 64 -10.60 -11.95 4.82
N GLU A 65 -9.52 -12.08 5.56
CA GLU A 65 -9.48 -12.98 6.72
C GLU A 65 -10.17 -12.38 7.94
N ARG A 66 -9.75 -11.18 8.36
CA ARG A 66 -10.13 -10.65 9.68
C ARG A 66 -11.47 -9.92 9.68
N TRP A 67 -11.88 -9.38 8.53
CA TRP A 67 -13.18 -8.72 8.40
C TRP A 67 -14.24 -9.64 7.81
N LEU A 68 -13.92 -10.37 6.73
CA LEU A 68 -14.89 -11.22 6.04
C LEU A 68 -14.91 -12.68 6.54
N GLY A 69 -13.89 -13.12 7.30
CA GLY A 69 -13.83 -14.47 7.84
C GLY A 69 -13.54 -15.55 6.80
N LEU A 70 -12.82 -15.21 5.71
CA LEU A 70 -12.52 -16.10 4.59
C LEU A 70 -11.02 -16.43 4.51
N ASP A 71 -10.66 -17.54 3.86
CA ASP A 71 -9.25 -17.84 3.57
C ASP A 71 -8.71 -16.92 2.46
N PRO A 72 -7.71 -16.06 2.73
CA PRO A 72 -7.18 -15.14 1.74
C PRO A 72 -6.26 -15.82 0.72
N VAL A 73 -5.60 -16.93 1.08
CA VAL A 73 -4.56 -17.56 0.25
C VAL A 73 -5.03 -17.88 -1.18
N PRO A 74 -6.19 -18.52 -1.42
CA PRO A 74 -6.66 -18.79 -2.77
C PRO A 74 -7.09 -17.53 -3.54
N ILE A 75 -7.36 -16.41 -2.86
CA ILE A 75 -7.84 -15.16 -3.47
C ILE A 75 -6.67 -14.27 -3.88
N VAL A 76 -5.69 -14.09 -2.99
CA VAL A 76 -4.51 -13.24 -3.26
C VAL A 76 -3.33 -14.01 -3.86
N GLY A 77 -3.44 -15.33 -3.98
CA GLY A 77 -2.46 -16.20 -4.63
C GLY A 77 -1.21 -16.46 -3.79
N GLY A 78 -1.29 -16.38 -2.47
CA GLY A 78 -0.14 -16.60 -1.59
C GLY A 78 -0.35 -16.12 -0.15
N LYS A 79 0.71 -16.19 0.65
CA LYS A 79 0.75 -15.64 2.01
C LYS A 79 1.51 -14.33 1.99
N PHE A 80 0.90 -13.27 2.52
CA PHE A 80 1.45 -11.92 2.57
C PHE A 80 1.35 -11.38 3.99
N GLU A 81 2.22 -10.45 4.35
CA GLU A 81 2.22 -9.80 5.66
C GLU A 81 0.91 -9.05 5.89
N GLN A 82 0.20 -9.37 6.98
CA GLN A 82 -1.04 -8.69 7.34
C GLN A 82 -0.79 -7.54 8.30
N MET A 83 -1.65 -6.52 8.22
CA MET A 83 -1.62 -5.38 9.12
C MET A 83 -2.58 -5.59 10.30
N ASP A 84 -2.26 -5.04 11.46
CA ASP A 84 -3.11 -5.12 12.65
C ASP A 84 -4.05 -3.91 12.78
N PHE A 85 -4.81 -3.58 11.73
CA PHE A 85 -5.78 -2.47 11.74
C PHE A 85 -7.22 -2.91 12.02
N VAL A 86 -7.49 -4.23 12.02
CA VAL A 86 -8.75 -4.87 12.40
C VAL A 86 -8.47 -6.14 13.19
#